data_AF-A0A421C8N6-F1
#
_entry.id   AF-A0A421C8N6-F1
#
_cell.length_a   1.000
_cell.length_b   1.000
_cell.length_c   1.000
_cell.angle_alpha   90.00
_cell.angle_beta   90.00
_cell.angle_gamma   90.00
#
_symmetry.space_group_name_H-M   'P 1'
#
loop_
_entity.id
_entity.type
_entity.pdbx_description
1 polymer ?
#
loop_
_entity_poly.entity_id
_entity_poly.type
_entity_poly.pdbx_seq_one_letter_code
_entity_poly.pdbx_strand_id
1 'polypeptide(L)'
;MKKLTILLLLVLSVSSIALAQRLLPQDSARFISIVTEGTFNNFPDNLIGESFEAFFEMPRWKYSKEGTENIVEFSGNYLDENGEAATVKMRFLVKEEDSTFIMNYWEINGVPQDNSNQFAFLEKIFLPERADVAISVVKEGYFYDYPDKIIGESFSTYFSDGSWDYFVTADNQDVVEYIGFLYEEDETIETVFQFTVNLDERTFEIAYLGIDDVSQDDEAIDTLLASILDSKITEVKNSYFDVYYNWMTLGEAFDGFFYEPHWDFFVSTDDLNIVEFYGTFDLGGIPAEVYAQFEVYEDGTFDLYYWEIDEQYETINAFYLLLELIYY
;
A
#
# COMPACT_ATOMS: atom_id res chain seq x y z
N MET A 1 38.95 -12.07 27.28
CA MET A 1 39.45 -11.94 25.89
C MET A 1 38.24 -11.90 24.96
N LYS A 2 38.08 -10.81 24.19
CA LYS A 2 37.45 -10.63 22.84
C LYS A 2 36.23 -11.52 22.47
N LYS A 3 35.11 -11.07 21.89
CA LYS A 3 34.68 -9.82 21.21
C LYS A 3 33.14 -9.92 20.96
N LEU A 4 32.47 -8.77 20.93
CA LEU A 4 31.32 -8.32 20.08
C LEU A 4 30.45 -9.36 19.35
N THR A 5 29.12 -9.19 19.35
CA THR A 5 28.34 -8.64 18.22
C THR A 5 26.94 -8.20 18.70
N ILE A 6 26.47 -7.07 18.20
CA ILE A 6 25.18 -6.39 18.42
C ILE A 6 24.28 -6.67 17.20
N LEU A 7 22.98 -6.90 17.40
CA LEU A 7 21.88 -6.60 16.45
C LEU A 7 20.56 -6.63 17.26
N LEU A 8 19.92 -5.51 17.61
CA LEU A 8 19.03 -4.60 16.85
C LEU A 8 17.65 -5.19 16.56
N LEU A 9 16.60 -4.60 17.13
CA LEU A 9 15.39 -4.17 16.42
C LEU A 9 14.51 -3.34 17.37
N LEU A 10 14.49 -2.03 17.13
CA LEU A 10 13.58 -1.08 17.76
C LEU A 10 12.63 -0.63 16.65
N VAL A 11 11.39 -1.09 16.70
CA VAL A 11 10.28 -0.58 15.91
C VAL A 11 9.50 0.37 16.81
N LEU A 12 9.44 1.65 16.42
CA LEU A 12 8.23 2.47 16.40
C LEU A 12 8.61 3.91 15.99
N SER A 13 8.46 4.09 14.68
CA SER A 13 7.97 5.27 13.96
C SER A 13 6.91 6.08 14.72
N VAL A 14 6.73 7.34 14.29
CA VAL A 14 5.87 8.41 14.85
C VAL A 14 6.50 9.36 15.90
N SER A 15 7.83 9.51 15.92
CA SER A 15 8.46 10.60 16.70
C SER A 15 9.51 11.43 15.96
N SER A 16 9.83 11.11 14.71
CA SER A 16 10.92 11.77 13.96
C SER A 16 10.62 13.24 13.63
N ILE A 17 9.37 13.57 13.31
CA ILE A 17 8.96 14.95 12.96
C ILE A 17 9.08 15.86 14.20
N ALA A 18 8.64 15.38 15.36
CA ALA A 18 8.64 16.16 16.59
C ALA A 18 10.03 16.25 17.26
N LEU A 19 10.91 15.26 17.06
CA LEU A 19 12.21 15.24 17.74
C LEU A 19 13.28 16.04 16.99
N ALA A 20 13.24 16.10 15.66
CA ALA A 20 14.16 16.94 14.88
C ALA A 20 13.89 18.45 15.09
N GLN A 21 12.63 18.84 15.33
CA GLN A 21 12.25 20.23 15.60
C GLN A 21 12.71 20.74 16.98
N ARG A 22 13.03 19.87 17.94
CA ARG A 22 13.28 20.26 19.34
C ARG A 22 14.67 20.87 19.64
N LEU A 23 15.56 20.99 18.65
CA LEU A 23 16.92 21.51 18.85
C LEU A 23 17.29 22.70 17.95
N LEU A 24 16.40 23.15 17.06
CA LEU A 24 16.63 24.33 16.24
C LEU A 24 16.16 25.60 16.98
N PRO A 25 16.90 26.71 16.92
CA PRO A 25 16.36 28.01 17.32
C PRO A 25 15.01 28.24 16.65
N GLN A 26 14.01 28.75 17.38
CA GLN A 26 12.64 28.93 16.91
C GLN A 26 12.57 29.69 15.56
N ASP A 27 13.46 30.66 15.36
CA ASP A 27 13.57 31.42 14.11
C ASP A 27 13.98 30.53 12.93
N SER A 28 14.90 29.58 13.13
CA SER A 28 15.38 28.66 12.09
C SER A 28 14.28 27.72 11.61
N ALA A 29 13.47 27.18 12.52
CA ALA A 29 12.39 26.26 12.17
C ALA A 29 11.34 26.94 11.28
N ARG A 30 11.04 28.21 11.56
CA ARG A 30 10.07 28.98 10.77
C ARG A 30 10.52 29.23 9.33
N PHE A 31 11.79 29.55 9.10
CA PHE A 31 12.26 29.77 7.72
C PHE A 31 12.27 28.48 6.92
N ILE A 32 12.66 27.37 7.55
CA ILE A 32 12.61 26.05 6.91
C ILE A 32 11.16 25.69 6.56
N SER A 33 10.20 25.93 7.46
CA SER A 33 8.79 25.59 7.20
C SER A 33 8.20 26.33 6.00
N ILE A 34 8.56 27.60 5.79
CA ILE A 34 8.13 28.38 4.60
C ILE A 34 8.50 27.66 3.28
N VAL A 35 9.64 26.97 3.25
CA VAL A 35 10.07 26.22 2.06
C VAL A 35 9.45 24.83 2.05
N THR A 36 9.52 24.09 3.16
CA THR A 36 9.08 22.68 3.19
C THR A 36 7.56 22.53 3.08
N GLU A 37 6.78 23.48 3.58
CA GLU A 37 5.32 23.54 3.44
C GLU A 37 4.88 24.31 2.18
N GLY A 38 5.84 24.77 1.37
CA GLY A 38 5.59 25.45 0.12
C GLY A 38 5.57 24.51 -1.09
N THR A 39 5.24 25.05 -2.25
CA THR A 39 5.20 24.33 -3.53
C THR A 39 5.94 25.10 -4.62
N PHE A 40 6.37 24.39 -5.67
CA PHE A 40 6.84 25.04 -6.89
C PHE A 40 5.64 25.35 -7.79
N ASN A 41 5.66 26.49 -8.51
CA ASN A 41 4.56 26.87 -9.42
C ASN A 41 4.22 25.80 -10.47
N ASN A 42 5.20 25.01 -10.90
CA ASN A 42 5.02 23.93 -11.87
C ASN A 42 4.50 22.63 -11.24
N PHE A 43 4.54 22.52 -9.91
CA PHE A 43 4.11 21.36 -9.13
C PHE A 43 3.24 21.85 -7.95
N PRO A 44 2.08 22.49 -8.23
CA PRO A 44 1.31 23.22 -7.22
C PRO A 44 0.67 22.33 -6.17
N ASP A 45 0.50 21.04 -6.46
CA ASP A 45 -0.17 20.06 -5.60
C ASP A 45 0.82 19.26 -4.73
N ASN A 46 2.12 19.48 -4.87
CA ASN A 46 3.16 18.73 -4.17
C ASN A 46 3.99 19.62 -3.24
N LEU A 47 3.98 19.31 -1.94
CA LEU A 47 4.79 19.99 -0.93
C LEU A 47 6.27 19.65 -1.12
N ILE A 48 7.13 20.67 -1.15
CA ILE A 48 8.58 20.49 -1.35
C ILE A 48 9.17 19.57 -0.26
N GLY A 49 8.77 19.76 0.99
CA GLY A 49 9.24 18.95 2.10
C GLY A 49 8.91 17.48 1.89
N GLU A 50 7.64 17.15 1.64
CA GLU A 50 7.19 15.76 1.47
C GLU A 50 7.89 15.09 0.28
N SER A 51 7.91 15.75 -0.88
CA SER A 51 8.56 15.20 -2.07
C SER A 51 10.08 15.01 -1.88
N PHE A 52 10.75 15.93 -1.19
CA PHE A 52 12.20 15.82 -0.97
C PHE A 52 12.54 14.74 0.05
N GLU A 53 11.73 14.57 1.10
CA GLU A 53 11.92 13.50 2.10
C GLU A 53 11.62 12.12 1.50
N ALA A 54 10.71 12.04 0.53
CA ALA A 54 10.41 10.81 -0.21
C ALA A 54 11.51 10.45 -1.22
N PHE A 55 12.03 11.43 -1.96
CA PHE A 55 12.97 11.19 -3.06
C PHE A 55 14.44 11.05 -2.62
N PHE A 56 14.89 11.87 -1.66
CA PHE A 56 16.30 11.92 -1.29
C PHE A 56 16.63 11.07 -0.06
N GLU A 57 17.76 10.38 -0.11
CA GLU A 57 18.38 9.77 1.05
C GLU A 57 19.07 10.81 1.93
N MET A 58 18.95 10.66 3.26
CA MET A 58 19.55 11.54 4.26
C MET A 58 19.27 13.05 4.03
N PRO A 59 18.00 13.45 3.83
CA PRO A 59 17.64 14.83 3.59
C PRO A 59 18.02 15.71 4.78
N ARG A 60 18.54 16.90 4.50
CA ARG A 60 18.96 17.88 5.51
C ARG A 60 18.57 19.27 5.11
N TRP A 61 17.93 19.95 6.05
CA TRP A 61 17.54 21.35 5.94
C TRP A 61 18.35 22.20 6.90
N LYS A 62 18.85 23.34 6.42
CA LYS A 62 19.62 24.28 7.22
C LYS A 62 19.20 25.70 6.89
N TYR A 63 18.88 26.47 7.93
CA TYR A 63 18.73 27.92 7.81
C TYR A 63 20.05 28.64 8.09
N SER A 64 20.36 29.66 7.30
CA SER A 64 21.40 30.64 7.56
C SER A 64 20.93 32.04 7.17
N LYS A 65 21.55 33.05 7.78
CA LYS A 65 21.38 34.45 7.39
C LYS A 65 22.68 34.97 6.81
N GLU A 66 22.64 35.41 5.56
CA GLU A 66 23.79 35.94 4.83
C GLU A 66 23.55 37.41 4.48
N GLY A 67 24.18 38.29 5.27
CA GLY A 67 23.88 39.72 5.21
C GLY A 67 22.43 40.00 5.60
N THR A 68 21.62 40.45 4.65
CA THR A 68 20.18 40.71 4.83
C THR A 68 19.29 39.58 4.32
N GLU A 69 19.84 38.55 3.70
CA GLU A 69 19.08 37.48 3.07
C GLU A 69 18.89 36.29 4.03
N ASN A 70 17.66 35.79 4.10
CA ASN A 70 17.32 34.55 4.79
C ASN A 70 17.45 33.42 3.78
N ILE A 71 18.27 32.43 4.10
CA ILE A 71 18.60 31.34 3.19
C ILE A 71 18.24 30.03 3.85
N VAL A 72 17.47 29.22 3.14
CA VAL A 72 17.25 27.82 3.47
C VAL A 72 18.05 26.99 2.48
N GLU A 73 18.92 26.14 2.99
CA GLU A 73 19.72 25.21 2.22
C GLU A 73 19.19 23.79 2.45
N PHE A 74 18.92 23.09 1.36
CA PHE A 74 18.65 21.67 1.33
C PHE A 74 19.89 20.92 0.86
N SER A 75 20.16 19.76 1.42
CA SER A 75 21.08 18.76 0.84
C SER A 75 20.52 17.36 1.01
N GLY A 76 20.69 16.52 0.00
CA GLY A 76 20.29 15.11 0.02
C GLY A 76 21.14 14.28 -0.94
N ASN A 77 21.10 12.96 -0.76
CA ASN A 77 21.75 12.00 -1.65
C ASN A 77 20.67 11.32 -2.51
N TYR A 78 21.02 10.89 -3.71
CA TYR A 78 20.14 10.12 -4.59
C TYR A 78 20.97 9.25 -5.53
N LEU A 79 20.35 8.28 -6.21
CA LEU A 79 20.98 7.55 -7.31
C LEU A 79 20.63 8.25 -8.62
N ASP A 80 21.64 8.50 -9.45
CA ASP A 80 21.41 9.08 -10.77
C ASP A 80 20.85 8.05 -11.78
N GLU A 81 20.66 8.47 -13.04
CA GLU A 81 20.11 7.62 -14.10
C GLU A 81 20.94 6.35 -14.39
N ASN A 82 22.21 6.32 -13.96
CA ASN A 82 23.09 5.17 -14.11
C ASN A 82 23.19 4.32 -12.83
N GLY A 83 22.41 4.66 -11.80
CA GLY A 83 22.49 4.04 -10.48
C GLY A 83 23.73 4.47 -9.68
N GLU A 84 24.40 5.57 -10.06
CA GLU A 84 25.56 6.09 -9.35
C GLU A 84 25.11 7.05 -8.24
N ALA A 85 25.76 6.96 -7.07
CA ALA A 85 25.46 7.83 -5.95
C ALA A 85 25.83 9.29 -6.27
N ALA A 86 24.84 10.17 -6.16
CA ALA A 86 24.96 11.60 -6.36
C ALA A 86 24.48 12.38 -5.14
N THR A 87 24.92 13.63 -5.04
CA THR A 87 24.54 14.56 -3.98
C THR A 87 23.96 15.81 -4.61
N VAL A 88 22.86 16.32 -4.05
CA VAL A 88 22.29 17.60 -4.42
C VAL A 88 22.44 18.58 -3.27
N LYS A 89 22.63 19.86 -3.61
CA LYS A 89 22.38 20.97 -2.69
C LYS A 89 21.58 22.03 -3.40
N MET A 90 20.54 22.53 -2.74
CA MET A 90 19.70 23.61 -3.24
C MET A 90 19.64 24.74 -2.21
N ARG A 91 19.59 25.98 -2.68
CA ARG A 91 19.40 27.15 -1.80
C ARG A 91 18.17 27.93 -2.24
N PHE A 92 17.42 28.32 -1.22
CA PHE A 92 16.18 29.07 -1.33
C PHE A 92 16.36 30.40 -0.62
N LEU A 93 16.13 31.50 -1.33
CA LEU A 93 16.02 32.83 -0.73
C LEU A 93 14.59 33.00 -0.22
N VAL A 94 14.44 33.18 1.09
CA VAL A 94 13.13 33.27 1.75
C VAL A 94 12.79 34.72 2.06
N LYS A 95 11.59 35.14 1.68
CA LYS A 95 10.99 36.43 2.04
C LYS A 95 9.94 36.19 3.12
N GLU A 96 10.31 36.58 4.34
CA GLU A 96 9.49 36.37 5.53
C GLU A 96 8.16 37.10 5.48
N GLU A 97 8.15 38.34 4.98
CA GLU A 97 6.99 39.24 5.00
C GLU A 97 5.77 38.65 4.30
N ASP A 98 6.00 37.93 3.20
CA ASP A 98 4.95 37.36 2.36
C ASP A 98 4.95 35.81 2.38
N SER A 99 5.79 35.20 3.23
CA SER A 99 5.99 33.74 3.26
C SER A 99 6.29 33.13 1.88
N THR A 100 7.12 33.82 1.08
CA THR A 100 7.52 33.36 -0.26
C THR A 100 8.98 32.97 -0.32
N PHE A 101 9.36 32.21 -1.34
CA PHE A 101 10.75 31.85 -1.59
C PHE A 101 11.06 31.75 -3.09
N ILE A 102 12.35 31.82 -3.42
CA ILE A 102 12.86 31.49 -4.76
C ILE A 102 14.05 30.56 -4.62
N MET A 103 14.11 29.51 -5.45
CA MET A 103 15.31 28.68 -5.56
C MET A 103 16.33 29.42 -6.43
N ASN A 104 17.41 29.89 -5.82
CA ASN A 104 18.39 30.75 -6.48
C ASN A 104 19.72 30.06 -6.81
N TYR A 105 19.93 28.85 -6.30
CA TYR A 105 21.15 28.08 -6.51
C TYR A 105 20.87 26.59 -6.36
N TRP A 106 21.51 25.79 -7.20
CA TRP A 106 21.58 24.35 -7.02
C TRP A 106 22.87 23.78 -7.59
N GLU A 107 23.35 22.70 -7.02
CA GLU A 107 24.54 21.96 -7.46
C GLU A 107 24.30 20.46 -7.35
N ILE A 108 24.92 19.71 -8.28
CA ILE A 108 25.01 18.26 -8.24
C ILE A 108 26.48 17.91 -8.08
N ASN A 109 26.83 17.10 -7.09
CA ASN A 109 28.21 16.67 -6.81
C ASN A 109 29.19 17.86 -6.68
N GLY A 110 28.73 18.97 -6.10
CA GLY A 110 29.49 20.20 -5.94
C GLY A 110 29.70 21.01 -7.22
N VAL A 111 29.08 20.63 -8.33
CA VAL A 111 29.10 21.36 -9.60
C VAL A 111 27.81 22.18 -9.72
N PRO A 112 27.90 23.53 -9.69
CA PRO A 112 26.73 24.40 -9.88
C PRO A 112 26.01 24.07 -11.19
N GLN A 113 24.70 23.99 -11.12
CA GLN A 113 23.83 23.75 -12.27
C GLN A 113 23.17 25.06 -12.71
N ASP A 114 22.86 25.17 -14.00
CA ASP A 114 22.06 26.29 -14.52
C ASP A 114 20.56 25.99 -14.47
N ASN A 115 19.73 26.95 -14.88
CA ASN A 115 18.28 26.80 -14.83
C ASN A 115 17.71 25.94 -15.97
N SER A 116 18.51 25.58 -16.98
CA SER A 116 18.01 24.86 -18.16
C SER A 116 17.59 23.42 -17.84
N ASN A 117 18.28 22.78 -16.90
CA ASN A 117 18.00 21.42 -16.46
C ASN A 117 17.16 21.36 -15.17
N GLN A 118 16.82 22.50 -14.59
CA GLN A 118 16.14 22.56 -13.31
C GLN A 118 14.74 21.94 -13.38
N PHE A 119 13.97 22.25 -14.42
CA PHE A 119 12.63 21.68 -14.58
C PHE A 119 12.67 20.15 -14.66
N ALA A 120 13.49 19.60 -15.54
CA ALA A 120 13.63 18.14 -15.72
C ALA A 120 14.14 17.44 -14.46
N PHE A 121 14.97 18.09 -13.65
CA PHE A 121 15.41 17.54 -12.37
C PHE A 121 14.28 17.55 -11.33
N LEU A 122 13.54 18.66 -11.22
CA LEU A 122 12.40 18.76 -10.31
C LEU A 122 11.27 17.81 -10.72
N GLU A 123 11.04 17.63 -12.02
CA GLU A 123 10.05 16.71 -12.55
C GLU A 123 10.21 15.29 -11.99
N LYS A 124 11.45 14.79 -11.88
CA LYS A 124 11.74 13.48 -11.28
C LYS A 124 11.43 13.37 -9.79
N ILE A 125 11.46 14.50 -9.08
CA ILE A 125 11.21 14.56 -7.63
C ILE A 125 9.72 14.69 -7.34
N PHE A 126 9.02 15.47 -8.18
CA PHE A 126 7.65 15.88 -7.94
C PHE A 126 6.62 15.10 -8.73
N LEU A 127 7.02 14.41 -9.80
CA LEU A 127 6.16 13.47 -10.50
C LEU A 127 6.54 12.04 -10.08
N PRO A 128 5.60 11.24 -9.58
CA PRO A 128 5.82 9.82 -9.34
C PRO A 128 6.34 9.12 -10.60
N GLU A 129 7.11 8.05 -10.43
CA GLU A 129 7.55 7.27 -11.58
C GLU A 129 6.33 6.79 -12.37
N ARG A 130 6.45 6.83 -13.70
CA ARG A 130 5.34 6.45 -14.60
C ARG A 130 4.77 5.07 -14.27
N ALA A 131 5.65 4.14 -13.84
CA ALA A 131 5.29 2.81 -13.37
C ALA A 131 4.39 2.84 -12.13
N ASP A 132 4.77 3.61 -11.10
CA ASP A 132 3.99 3.74 -9.87
C ASP A 132 2.60 4.33 -10.14
N VAL A 133 2.53 5.33 -11.04
CA VAL A 133 1.24 5.90 -11.46
C VAL A 133 0.40 4.84 -12.14
N ALA A 134 0.95 4.12 -13.12
CA ALA A 134 0.22 3.09 -13.84
C ALA A 134 -0.32 2.00 -12.89
N ILE A 135 0.53 1.48 -12.01
CA ILE A 135 0.16 0.47 -11.01
C ILE A 135 -0.93 1.02 -10.08
N SER A 136 -0.82 2.26 -9.59
CA SER A 136 -1.85 2.84 -8.73
C SER A 136 -3.21 2.98 -9.42
N VAL A 137 -3.24 3.34 -10.72
CA VAL A 137 -4.48 3.47 -11.49
C VAL A 137 -5.26 2.15 -11.52
N VAL A 138 -4.57 1.01 -11.62
CA VAL A 138 -5.23 -0.30 -11.59
C VAL A 138 -5.50 -0.74 -10.15
N LYS A 139 -4.48 -0.71 -9.29
CA LYS A 139 -4.53 -1.27 -7.94
C LYS A 139 -5.55 -0.57 -7.03
N GLU A 140 -5.71 0.74 -7.16
CA GLU A 140 -6.71 1.54 -6.44
C GLU A 140 -8.01 1.71 -7.25
N GLY A 141 -8.04 1.15 -8.46
CA GLY A 141 -9.17 1.21 -9.36
C GLY A 141 -10.26 0.20 -9.03
N TYR A 142 -11.35 0.32 -9.78
CA TYR A 142 -12.52 -0.56 -9.72
C TYR A 142 -13.07 -0.76 -11.14
N PHE A 143 -13.77 -1.87 -11.35
CA PHE A 143 -14.50 -2.09 -12.59
C PHE A 143 -15.86 -1.39 -12.54
N TYR A 144 -16.37 -0.96 -13.69
CA TYR A 144 -17.67 -0.28 -13.78
C TYR A 144 -18.82 -1.11 -13.17
N ASP A 145 -18.79 -2.44 -13.37
CA ASP A 145 -19.80 -3.36 -12.83
C ASP A 145 -19.59 -3.67 -11.34
N TYR A 146 -18.44 -3.31 -10.78
CA TYR A 146 -18.06 -3.51 -9.37
C TYR A 146 -17.52 -2.21 -8.74
N PRO A 147 -18.32 -1.13 -8.69
CA PRO A 147 -17.84 0.20 -8.34
C PRO A 147 -17.32 0.36 -6.91
N ASP A 148 -17.70 -0.57 -6.02
CA ASP A 148 -17.32 -0.56 -4.61
C ASP A 148 -16.21 -1.58 -4.28
N LYS A 149 -15.64 -2.25 -5.29
CA LYS A 149 -14.60 -3.28 -5.11
C LYS A 149 -13.27 -2.78 -5.66
N ILE A 150 -12.33 -2.48 -4.74
CA ILE A 150 -10.97 -2.06 -5.10
C ILE A 150 -10.19 -3.29 -5.57
N ILE A 151 -9.65 -3.23 -6.78
CA ILE A 151 -8.97 -4.38 -7.42
C ILE A 151 -7.81 -4.88 -6.58
N GLY A 152 -6.94 -3.99 -6.10
CA GLY A 152 -5.77 -4.37 -5.32
C GLY A 152 -6.12 -5.18 -4.08
N GLU A 153 -7.18 -4.78 -3.36
CA GLU A 153 -7.66 -5.44 -2.14
C GLU A 153 -8.32 -6.79 -2.47
N SER A 154 -9.19 -6.82 -3.49
CA SER A 154 -9.85 -8.06 -3.91
C SER A 154 -8.84 -9.09 -4.40
N PHE A 155 -7.84 -8.67 -5.18
CA PHE A 155 -6.80 -9.54 -5.70
C PHE A 155 -5.91 -10.07 -4.58
N SER A 156 -5.50 -9.23 -3.61
CA SER A 156 -4.71 -9.71 -2.47
C SER A 156 -5.49 -10.62 -1.52
N THR A 157 -6.82 -10.53 -1.52
CA THR A 157 -7.68 -11.40 -0.70
C THR A 157 -7.85 -12.78 -1.35
N TYR A 158 -7.97 -12.79 -2.68
CA TYR A 158 -8.26 -13.99 -3.45
C TYR A 158 -7.00 -14.79 -3.81
N PHE A 159 -5.93 -14.13 -4.23
CA PHE A 159 -4.68 -14.77 -4.61
C PHE A 159 -3.64 -14.69 -3.51
N SER A 160 -2.84 -15.75 -3.40
CA SER A 160 -1.64 -15.78 -2.57
C SER A 160 -0.41 -15.25 -3.33
N ASP A 161 0.58 -14.75 -2.59
CA ASP A 161 1.88 -14.28 -3.12
C ASP A 161 1.80 -13.31 -4.32
N GLY A 162 0.76 -12.46 -4.32
CA GLY A 162 0.50 -11.52 -5.41
C GLY A 162 1.58 -10.45 -5.60
N SER A 163 1.93 -10.18 -6.87
CA SER A 163 2.90 -9.13 -7.25
C SER A 163 2.42 -8.31 -8.44
N TRP A 164 2.90 -7.07 -8.52
CA TRP A 164 2.56 -6.11 -9.57
C TRP A 164 3.83 -5.71 -10.32
N ASP A 165 3.78 -5.69 -11.64
CA ASP A 165 4.85 -5.19 -12.51
C ASP A 165 4.29 -4.21 -13.55
N TYR A 166 5.17 -3.49 -14.23
CA TYR A 166 4.84 -2.52 -15.26
C TYR A 166 5.84 -2.59 -16.42
N PHE A 167 5.30 -2.52 -17.63
CA PHE A 167 6.11 -2.36 -18.83
C PHE A 167 5.39 -1.52 -19.89
N VAL A 168 6.17 -1.02 -20.86
CA VAL A 168 5.65 -0.30 -22.02
C VAL A 168 5.80 -1.18 -23.25
N THR A 169 4.71 -1.36 -24.00
CA THR A 169 4.72 -2.15 -25.23
C THR A 169 5.51 -1.45 -26.34
N ALA A 170 5.83 -2.17 -27.41
CA ALA A 170 6.47 -1.57 -28.60
C ALA A 170 5.62 -0.45 -29.24
N ASP A 171 4.31 -0.49 -29.04
CA ASP A 171 3.34 0.50 -29.52
C ASP A 171 3.11 1.64 -28.50
N ASN A 172 3.97 1.75 -27.48
CA ASN A 172 3.95 2.80 -26.45
C ASN A 172 2.68 2.79 -25.59
N GLN A 173 2.13 1.61 -25.32
CA GLN A 173 1.03 1.44 -24.35
C GLN A 173 1.59 1.09 -22.98
N ASP A 174 1.07 1.74 -21.95
CA ASP A 174 1.33 1.41 -20.55
C ASP A 174 0.58 0.12 -20.19
N VAL A 175 1.32 -0.89 -19.73
CA VAL A 175 0.74 -2.16 -19.29
C VAL A 175 1.16 -2.41 -17.85
N VAL A 176 0.15 -2.69 -17.02
CA VAL A 176 0.35 -3.20 -15.66
C VAL A 176 0.07 -4.69 -15.68
N GLU A 177 0.95 -5.47 -15.08
CA GLU A 177 0.80 -6.92 -14.93
C GLU A 177 0.62 -7.25 -13.46
N TYR A 178 -0.33 -8.13 -13.18
CA TYR A 178 -0.50 -8.75 -11.88
C TYR A 178 -0.29 -10.25 -12.00
N ILE A 179 0.53 -10.81 -11.12
CA ILE A 179 0.74 -12.26 -10.99
C ILE A 179 0.29 -12.66 -9.59
N GLY A 180 -0.59 -13.65 -9.50
CA GLY A 180 -1.06 -14.23 -8.24
C GLY A 180 -1.20 -15.75 -8.33
N PHE A 181 -1.23 -16.41 -7.17
CA PHE A 181 -1.25 -17.87 -7.09
C PHE A 181 -2.48 -18.37 -6.34
N LEU A 182 -3.07 -19.47 -6.82
CA LEU A 182 -4.06 -20.26 -6.10
C LEU A 182 -3.45 -21.60 -5.70
N TYR A 183 -3.64 -21.97 -4.43
CA TYR A 183 -3.18 -23.26 -3.90
C TYR A 183 -4.38 -24.19 -3.77
N GLU A 184 -4.52 -25.12 -4.70
CA GLU A 184 -5.45 -26.26 -4.58
C GLU A 184 -4.70 -27.46 -4.02
N GLU A 185 -5.41 -28.46 -3.45
CA GLU A 185 -4.88 -29.53 -2.58
C GLU A 185 -3.51 -30.13 -2.98
N ASP A 186 -3.20 -30.26 -4.27
CA ASP A 186 -1.94 -30.79 -4.80
C ASP A 186 -1.28 -29.90 -5.89
N GLU A 187 -1.82 -28.72 -6.19
CA GLU A 187 -1.38 -27.89 -7.34
C GLU A 187 -1.32 -26.40 -7.00
N THR A 188 -0.33 -25.72 -7.56
CA THR A 188 -0.23 -24.26 -7.54
C THR A 188 -0.55 -23.76 -8.92
N ILE A 189 -1.64 -22.99 -9.03
CA ILE A 189 -2.10 -22.40 -10.28
C ILE A 189 -1.60 -20.96 -10.35
N GLU A 190 -0.79 -20.64 -11.34
CA GLU A 190 -0.33 -19.28 -11.60
C GLU A 190 -1.35 -18.54 -12.47
N THR A 191 -1.77 -17.36 -12.01
CA THR A 191 -2.71 -16.49 -12.73
C THR A 191 -2.07 -15.16 -13.04
N VAL A 192 -2.09 -14.76 -14.31
CA VAL A 192 -1.50 -13.51 -14.82
C VAL A 192 -2.57 -12.65 -15.45
N PHE A 193 -2.84 -11.48 -14.89
CA PHE A 193 -3.65 -10.43 -15.50
C PHE A 193 -2.76 -9.36 -16.10
N GLN A 194 -3.09 -8.86 -17.29
CA GLN A 194 -2.51 -7.62 -17.82
C GLN A 194 -3.59 -6.60 -18.11
N PHE A 195 -3.28 -5.34 -17.79
CA PHE A 195 -4.17 -4.20 -17.95
C PHE A 195 -3.50 -3.16 -18.84
N THR A 196 -4.19 -2.70 -19.88
CA THR A 196 -3.75 -1.50 -20.61
C THR A 196 -4.23 -0.27 -19.84
N VAL A 197 -3.33 0.67 -19.57
CA VAL A 197 -3.60 1.85 -18.74
C VAL A 197 -3.56 3.13 -19.56
N ASN A 198 -4.56 3.99 -19.39
CA ASN A 198 -4.53 5.37 -19.86
C ASN A 198 -4.20 6.29 -18.69
N LEU A 199 -2.96 6.77 -18.65
CA LEU A 199 -2.47 7.63 -17.57
C LEU A 199 -3.11 9.03 -17.56
N ASP A 200 -3.48 9.56 -18.73
CA ASP A 200 -4.10 10.88 -18.84
C ASP A 200 -5.54 10.88 -18.30
N GLU A 201 -6.30 9.82 -18.59
CA GLU A 201 -7.68 9.65 -18.14
C GLU A 201 -7.79 8.94 -16.78
N ARG A 202 -6.68 8.36 -16.30
CA ARG A 202 -6.63 7.46 -15.12
C ARG A 202 -7.64 6.32 -15.21
N THR A 203 -7.68 5.68 -16.37
CA THR A 203 -8.54 4.52 -16.67
C THR A 203 -7.70 3.32 -17.09
N PHE A 204 -8.29 2.13 -17.05
CA PHE A 204 -7.64 0.89 -17.49
C PHE A 204 -8.67 -0.09 -18.06
N GLU A 205 -8.19 -1.03 -18.87
CA GLU A 205 -8.96 -2.13 -19.43
C GLU A 205 -8.15 -3.42 -19.32
N ILE A 206 -8.82 -4.57 -19.11
CA ILE A 206 -8.15 -5.87 -19.14
C ILE A 206 -7.73 -6.16 -20.58
N ALA A 207 -6.45 -6.47 -20.76
CA ALA A 207 -5.87 -6.81 -22.04
C ALA A 207 -5.59 -8.32 -22.17
N TYR A 208 -5.34 -9.01 -21.06
CA TYR A 208 -4.97 -10.42 -21.04
C TYR A 208 -5.28 -11.07 -19.70
N LEU A 209 -5.68 -12.34 -19.75
CA LEU A 209 -5.67 -13.28 -18.64
C LEU A 209 -4.96 -14.57 -19.08
N GLY A 210 -3.98 -15.00 -18.30
CA GLY A 210 -3.33 -16.30 -18.42
C GLY A 210 -3.51 -17.11 -17.15
N ILE A 211 -3.80 -18.41 -17.29
CA ILE A 211 -3.83 -19.38 -16.19
C ILE A 211 -2.89 -20.51 -16.59
N ASP A 212 -1.84 -20.76 -15.82
CA ASP A 212 -0.75 -21.70 -16.11
C ASP A 212 -0.23 -21.59 -17.55
N ASP A 213 0.16 -20.37 -17.94
CA ASP A 213 0.62 -20.01 -19.29
C ASP A 213 -0.42 -20.19 -20.42
N VAL A 214 -1.67 -20.49 -20.10
CA VAL A 214 -2.76 -20.62 -21.09
C VAL A 214 -3.61 -19.36 -21.10
N SER A 215 -3.61 -18.66 -22.25
CA SER A 215 -4.49 -17.52 -22.51
C SER A 215 -5.97 -17.93 -22.39
N GLN A 216 -6.72 -17.14 -21.65
CA GLN A 216 -8.15 -17.31 -21.45
C GLN A 216 -8.96 -16.40 -22.40
N ASP A 217 -10.23 -16.72 -22.59
CA ASP A 217 -11.18 -15.89 -23.33
C ASP A 217 -11.99 -14.98 -22.39
N ASP A 218 -12.79 -14.08 -22.98
CA ASP A 218 -13.57 -13.09 -22.23
C ASP A 218 -14.56 -13.74 -21.23
N GLU A 219 -15.13 -14.91 -21.57
CA GLU A 219 -16.07 -15.62 -20.69
C GLU A 219 -15.36 -16.17 -19.44
N ALA A 220 -14.16 -16.73 -19.61
CA ALA A 220 -13.33 -17.17 -18.50
C ALA A 220 -12.86 -15.99 -17.63
N ILE A 221 -12.53 -14.83 -18.25
CA ILE A 221 -12.20 -13.60 -17.53
C ILE A 221 -13.38 -13.15 -16.66
N ASP A 222 -14.58 -13.03 -17.23
CA ASP A 222 -15.78 -12.60 -16.51
C ASP A 222 -16.11 -13.53 -15.34
N THR A 223 -15.96 -14.85 -15.56
CA THR A 223 -16.19 -15.87 -14.53
C THR A 223 -15.21 -15.74 -13.38
N LEU A 224 -13.91 -15.58 -13.66
CA LEU A 224 -12.89 -15.42 -12.64
C LEU A 224 -13.01 -14.08 -11.90
N LEU A 225 -13.35 -12.99 -12.61
CA LEU A 225 -13.61 -11.71 -11.97
C LEU A 225 -14.82 -11.78 -11.03
N ALA A 226 -15.89 -12.48 -11.42
CA ALA A 226 -17.01 -12.71 -10.52
C ALA A 226 -16.57 -13.50 -9.28
N SER A 227 -15.74 -14.54 -9.42
CA SER A 227 -15.24 -15.27 -8.26
C SER A 227 -14.27 -14.46 -7.38
N ILE A 228 -13.59 -13.45 -7.93
CA ILE A 228 -12.73 -12.54 -7.16
C ILE A 228 -13.56 -11.45 -6.45
N LEU A 229 -14.48 -10.81 -7.18
CA LEU A 229 -15.14 -9.56 -6.80
C LEU A 229 -16.52 -9.74 -6.16
N ASP A 230 -17.23 -10.80 -6.52
CA ASP A 230 -18.53 -11.22 -5.94
C ASP A 230 -18.35 -12.39 -4.94
N SER A 231 -17.12 -12.63 -4.50
CA SER A 231 -16.83 -13.65 -3.50
C SER A 231 -17.52 -13.32 -2.18
N LYS A 232 -18.44 -14.19 -1.76
CA LYS A 232 -19.01 -14.16 -0.41
C LYS A 232 -17.93 -14.28 0.67
N ILE A 233 -16.85 -15.00 0.39
CA ILE A 233 -15.67 -15.05 1.27
C ILE A 233 -15.10 -13.65 1.46
N THR A 234 -14.91 -12.89 0.38
CA THR A 234 -14.40 -11.51 0.45
C THR A 234 -15.36 -10.58 1.19
N GLU A 235 -16.68 -10.76 1.05
CA GLU A 235 -17.68 -10.00 1.83
C GLU A 235 -17.49 -10.21 3.34
N VAL A 236 -17.26 -11.44 3.78
CA VAL A 236 -17.01 -11.77 5.19
C VAL A 236 -15.62 -11.29 5.63
N LYS A 237 -14.56 -11.62 4.87
CA LYS A 237 -13.17 -11.28 5.22
C LYS A 237 -12.93 -9.78 5.33
N ASN A 238 -13.50 -8.97 4.44
CA ASN A 238 -13.28 -7.52 4.43
C ASN A 238 -14.26 -6.75 5.32
N SER A 239 -15.15 -7.43 6.00
CA SER A 239 -16.12 -6.83 6.92
C SER A 239 -15.66 -6.99 8.37
N TYR A 240 -16.47 -6.46 9.30
CA TYR A 240 -16.24 -6.55 10.73
C TYR A 240 -17.35 -7.38 11.36
N PHE A 241 -16.98 -8.35 12.20
CA PHE A 241 -17.97 -9.20 12.87
C PHE A 241 -18.88 -8.39 13.80
N ASP A 242 -18.33 -7.39 14.50
CA ASP A 242 -19.08 -6.53 15.40
C ASP A 242 -18.52 -5.10 15.36
N VAL A 243 -19.35 -4.11 15.68
CA VAL A 243 -18.98 -2.69 15.73
C VAL A 243 -17.84 -2.42 16.72
N TYR A 244 -17.64 -3.29 17.72
CA TYR A 244 -16.54 -3.17 18.68
C TYR A 244 -15.17 -3.58 18.10
N TYR A 245 -15.12 -4.33 17.00
CA TYR A 245 -13.88 -4.86 16.40
C TYR A 245 -13.55 -4.19 15.05
N ASN A 246 -13.96 -2.94 14.87
CA ASN A 246 -13.88 -2.23 13.58
C ASN A 246 -12.49 -1.71 13.17
N TRP A 247 -11.43 -2.06 13.89
CA TRP A 247 -10.07 -1.59 13.64
C TRP A 247 -9.20 -2.59 12.86
N MET A 248 -9.69 -3.82 12.68
CA MET A 248 -9.08 -4.90 11.92
C MET A 248 -10.20 -5.76 11.34
N THR A 249 -10.13 -6.06 10.05
CA THR A 249 -11.16 -6.85 9.38
C THR A 249 -11.19 -8.29 9.92
N LEU A 250 -12.30 -9.00 9.72
CA LEU A 250 -12.42 -10.38 10.21
C LEU A 250 -11.39 -11.30 9.55
N GLY A 251 -11.11 -11.10 8.26
CA GLY A 251 -10.09 -11.81 7.51
C GLY A 251 -8.69 -11.57 8.08
N GLU A 252 -8.29 -10.31 8.27
CA GLU A 252 -6.99 -9.98 8.88
C GLU A 252 -6.82 -10.60 10.28
N ALA A 253 -7.89 -10.55 11.09
CA ALA A 253 -7.89 -11.07 12.45
C ALA A 253 -7.73 -12.60 12.47
N PHE A 254 -8.48 -13.31 11.63
CA PHE A 254 -8.47 -14.77 11.59
C PHE A 254 -7.21 -15.30 10.92
N ASP A 255 -6.84 -14.74 9.76
CA ASP A 255 -5.64 -15.16 9.02
C ASP A 255 -4.36 -14.87 9.82
N GLY A 256 -4.38 -13.83 10.67
CA GLY A 256 -3.25 -13.49 11.53
C GLY A 256 -3.15 -14.29 12.84
N PHE A 257 -4.28 -14.80 13.35
CA PHE A 257 -4.33 -15.49 14.64
C PHE A 257 -4.22 -17.02 14.50
N PHE A 258 -4.96 -17.61 13.56
CA PHE A 258 -5.01 -19.05 13.39
C PHE A 258 -3.82 -19.57 12.57
N TYR A 259 -3.40 -20.79 12.87
CA TYR A 259 -2.51 -21.57 12.03
C TYR A 259 -3.31 -22.26 10.93
N GLU A 260 -2.76 -22.23 9.72
CA GLU A 260 -3.34 -22.85 8.51
C GLU A 260 -4.81 -22.40 8.27
N PRO A 261 -5.09 -21.09 8.23
CA PRO A 261 -6.43 -20.59 7.99
C PRO A 261 -6.91 -21.01 6.60
N HIS A 262 -8.12 -21.56 6.55
CA HIS A 262 -8.77 -21.98 5.32
C HIS A 262 -10.18 -21.40 5.26
N TRP A 263 -10.53 -20.81 4.12
CA TRP A 263 -11.85 -20.24 3.87
C TRP A 263 -12.46 -20.94 2.66
N ASP A 264 -13.74 -21.28 2.77
CA ASP A 264 -14.51 -21.87 1.67
C ASP A 264 -15.87 -21.19 1.53
N PHE A 265 -16.53 -21.39 0.39
CA PHE A 265 -17.88 -20.93 0.13
C PHE A 265 -18.71 -22.01 -0.54
N PHE A 266 -19.92 -22.22 -0.03
CA PHE A 266 -20.90 -23.09 -0.67
C PHE A 266 -22.32 -22.58 -0.46
N VAL A 267 -23.23 -23.04 -1.33
CA VAL A 267 -24.67 -22.88 -1.13
C VAL A 267 -25.18 -24.14 -0.41
N SER A 268 -25.77 -23.96 0.76
CA SER A 268 -26.26 -25.05 1.60
C SER A 268 -27.46 -25.77 0.95
N THR A 269 -27.86 -26.91 1.51
CA THR A 269 -29.07 -27.63 1.05
C THR A 269 -30.37 -26.89 1.29
N ASP A 270 -30.35 -25.83 2.11
CA ASP A 270 -31.47 -24.95 2.39
C ASP A 270 -31.36 -23.62 1.60
N ASP A 271 -30.54 -23.61 0.54
CA ASP A 271 -30.30 -22.46 -0.34
C ASP A 271 -29.69 -21.24 0.38
N LEU A 272 -28.91 -21.46 1.45
CA LEU A 272 -28.19 -20.40 2.16
C LEU A 272 -26.77 -20.24 1.61
N ASN A 273 -26.32 -19.00 1.42
CA ASN A 273 -24.93 -18.70 1.10
C ASN A 273 -24.09 -18.82 2.36
N ILE A 274 -23.21 -19.83 2.44
CA ILE A 274 -22.38 -20.09 3.60
C ILE A 274 -20.92 -19.81 3.26
N VAL A 275 -20.30 -18.92 4.01
CA VAL A 275 -18.84 -18.80 4.08
C VAL A 275 -18.36 -19.59 5.27
N GLU A 276 -17.42 -20.47 5.03
CA GLU A 276 -16.86 -21.38 6.00
C GLU A 276 -15.42 -21.00 6.30
N PHE A 277 -15.06 -21.13 7.58
CA PHE A 277 -13.72 -20.95 8.07
C PHE A 277 -13.28 -22.17 8.86
N TYR A 278 -12.05 -22.60 8.61
CA TYR A 278 -11.33 -23.57 9.41
C TYR A 278 -9.96 -23.00 9.80
N GLY A 279 -9.51 -23.29 11.01
CA GLY A 279 -8.16 -22.96 11.45
C GLY A 279 -7.81 -23.64 12.76
N THR A 280 -6.52 -23.72 13.06
CA THR A 280 -6.04 -24.32 14.32
C THR A 280 -5.33 -23.28 15.18
N PHE A 281 -5.32 -23.45 16.50
CA PHE A 281 -4.66 -22.52 17.41
C PHE A 281 -4.23 -23.19 18.72
N ASP A 282 -3.36 -22.53 19.49
CA ASP A 282 -2.95 -22.99 20.82
C ASP A 282 -3.81 -22.36 21.91
N LEU A 283 -4.68 -23.16 22.53
CA LEU A 283 -5.51 -22.76 23.67
C LEU A 283 -4.78 -23.02 24.99
N GLY A 284 -3.76 -22.21 25.28
CA GLY A 284 -3.04 -22.28 26.55
C GLY A 284 -2.18 -23.55 26.69
N GLY A 285 -1.51 -23.95 25.61
CA GLY A 285 -0.65 -25.14 25.51
C GLY A 285 -1.36 -26.38 24.99
N ILE A 286 -2.63 -26.25 24.57
CA ILE A 286 -3.45 -27.34 24.04
C ILE A 286 -3.84 -26.95 22.60
N PRO A 287 -3.38 -27.70 21.58
CA PRO A 287 -3.86 -27.50 20.21
C PRO A 287 -5.37 -27.70 20.15
N ALA A 288 -6.05 -26.78 19.50
CA ALA A 288 -7.48 -26.80 19.27
C ALA A 288 -7.80 -26.44 17.82
N GLU A 289 -8.90 -26.97 17.32
CA GLU A 289 -9.39 -26.75 15.95
C GLU A 289 -10.70 -25.94 16.02
N VAL A 290 -10.81 -24.91 15.19
CA VAL A 290 -12.02 -24.09 15.06
C VAL A 290 -12.62 -24.32 13.70
N TYR A 291 -13.94 -24.45 13.70
CA TYR A 291 -14.74 -24.42 12.49
C TYR A 291 -15.90 -23.45 12.70
N ALA A 292 -16.06 -22.50 11.77
CA ALA A 292 -17.09 -21.48 11.83
C ALA A 292 -17.75 -21.30 10.46
N GLN A 293 -19.05 -21.09 10.46
CA GLN A 293 -19.84 -20.82 9.27
C GLN A 293 -20.62 -19.52 9.45
N PHE A 294 -20.61 -18.70 8.42
CA PHE A 294 -21.29 -17.41 8.35
C PHE A 294 -22.35 -17.48 7.25
N GLU A 295 -23.60 -17.19 7.59
CA GLU A 295 -24.66 -17.01 6.59
C GLU A 295 -24.55 -15.61 6.02
N VAL A 296 -24.36 -15.51 4.70
CA VAL A 296 -24.16 -14.23 4.00
C VAL A 296 -25.41 -13.85 3.22
N TYR A 297 -25.94 -12.66 3.49
CA TYR A 297 -27.15 -12.14 2.86
C TYR A 297 -26.84 -11.41 1.54
N GLU A 298 -27.87 -11.17 0.73
CA GLU A 298 -27.72 -10.50 -0.58
C GLU A 298 -27.11 -9.09 -0.47
N ASP A 299 -27.28 -8.41 0.67
CA ASP A 299 -26.70 -7.08 0.90
C ASP A 299 -25.25 -7.11 1.42
N GLY A 300 -24.64 -8.30 1.47
CA GLY A 300 -23.27 -8.53 1.93
C GLY A 300 -23.10 -8.49 3.46
N THR A 301 -24.18 -8.30 4.22
CA THR A 301 -24.17 -8.52 5.66
C THR A 301 -24.15 -10.02 5.96
N PHE A 302 -23.70 -10.41 7.15
CA PHE A 302 -23.65 -11.81 7.54
C PHE A 302 -23.86 -12.00 9.03
N ASP A 303 -24.29 -13.19 9.41
CA ASP A 303 -24.44 -13.63 10.80
C ASP A 303 -23.63 -14.92 11.04
N LEU A 304 -23.19 -15.13 12.29
CA LEU A 304 -22.65 -16.43 12.69
C LEU A 304 -23.76 -17.49 12.64
N TYR A 305 -23.64 -18.43 11.71
CA TYR A 305 -24.62 -19.48 11.48
C TYR A 305 -24.33 -20.71 12.36
N TYR A 306 -23.06 -21.14 12.39
CA TYR A 306 -22.60 -22.30 13.14
C TYR A 306 -21.16 -22.09 13.58
N TRP A 307 -20.78 -22.64 14.72
CA TRP A 307 -19.37 -22.81 15.03
C TRP A 307 -19.13 -23.89 16.08
N GLU A 308 -17.92 -24.42 16.09
CA GLU A 308 -17.45 -25.43 17.02
C GLU A 308 -15.96 -25.27 17.35
N ILE A 309 -15.58 -25.89 18.47
CA ILE A 309 -14.18 -26.14 18.84
C ILE A 309 -14.04 -27.65 19.07
N ASP A 310 -13.05 -28.28 18.45
CA ASP A 310 -12.75 -29.71 18.58
C ASP A 310 -14.00 -30.60 18.37
N GLU A 311 -14.74 -30.38 17.28
CA GLU A 311 -15.99 -31.08 16.91
C GLU A 311 -17.13 -30.94 17.95
N GLN A 312 -17.06 -29.94 18.84
CA GLN A 312 -18.11 -29.61 19.80
C GLN A 312 -18.72 -28.26 19.48
N TYR A 313 -20.01 -28.26 19.12
CA TYR A 313 -20.78 -27.02 18.95
C TYR A 313 -20.73 -26.16 20.22
N GLU A 314 -20.49 -24.86 20.03
CA GLU A 314 -20.35 -23.90 21.12
C GLU A 314 -21.34 -22.74 21.03
N THR A 315 -21.51 -22.02 22.14
CA THR A 315 -22.48 -20.90 22.18
C THR A 315 -21.92 -19.63 21.54
N ILE A 316 -22.79 -18.74 21.04
CA ILE A 316 -22.36 -17.43 20.52
C ILE A 316 -21.55 -16.61 21.55
N ASN A 317 -21.85 -16.75 22.85
CA ASN A 317 -21.06 -16.08 23.89
C ASN A 317 -19.62 -16.60 23.94
N ALA A 318 -19.41 -17.89 23.71
CA ALA A 318 -18.06 -18.46 23.63
C ALA A 318 -17.35 -18.00 22.35
N PHE A 319 -18.07 -17.73 21.26
CA PHE A 319 -17.49 -17.14 20.05
C PHE A 319 -17.00 -15.71 20.32
N TYR A 320 -17.79 -14.90 21.02
CA TYR A 320 -17.35 -13.56 21.44
C TYR A 320 -16.10 -13.60 22.34
N LEU A 321 -15.96 -14.60 23.21
CA LEU A 321 -14.73 -14.77 24.01
C LEU A 321 -13.53 -15.16 23.14
N LEU A 322 -13.73 -15.95 22.08
CA LEU A 322 -12.70 -16.23 21.09
C LEU A 322 -12.31 -14.96 20.33
N LEU A 323 -13.27 -14.14 19.90
CA LEU A 323 -12.98 -12.84 19.29
C LEU A 323 -12.22 -11.92 20.25
N GLU A 324 -12.56 -11.89 21.54
CA GLU A 324 -11.74 -11.18 22.53
C GLU A 324 -10.30 -11.72 22.56
N LEU A 325 -10.07 -13.02 22.43
CA LEU A 325 -8.70 -13.56 22.38
C LEU A 325 -7.94 -13.18 21.09
N ILE A 326 -8.64 -13.10 19.95
CA ILE A 326 -8.05 -12.76 18.66
C ILE A 326 -7.67 -11.28 18.59
N TYR A 327 -8.54 -10.40 19.09
CA TYR A 327 -8.42 -8.95 18.97
C TYR A 327 -7.67 -8.28 20.14
N TYR A 328 -7.20 -8.99 21.17
CA TYR A 328 -6.48 -8.41 22.34
C TYR A 328 -5.05 -8.93 22.51
#